data_AF-A0A819ZVL6-F1
#
_entry.id   AF-A0A819ZVL6-F1
#
_cell.length_a   1.000
_cell.length_b   1.000
_cell.length_c   1.000
_cell.angle_alpha   90.00
_cell.angle_beta   90.00
_cell.angle_gamma   90.00
#
_symmetry.space_group_name_H-M   'P 1'
#
loop_
_entity.id
_entity.type
_entity.pdbx_description
1 polymer ?
#
loop_
_entity_poly.entity_id
_entity_poly.type
_entity_poly.pdbx_seq_one_letter_code
_entity_poly.pdbx_strand_id
1 'polypeptide(L)'
;MLDRLRVTCSRCGQKDVQRENFNDHFKKSCPKLNVICSAADRKCPWMGPQDQLSIHLTSCVFHSLRSVLEEFITENRQLREQLMQQTTQISTLQNQVRQLQEQIVNHTTDIQELQNEEQHQNSEMSAINEWGYKHEDEMDQLWENINRDAYHNYRLQNWIAKCEHRSKLSLSQIPLSDRDMNIVIVQGLIYKQCTKLELRANEITTEGIFLLAEALQSNTTLLILDLRGNNIFDEGVYALTNALSTANTTLKLLNFSDNNTTDQGA
;
A
#
# COMPACT_ATOMS: atom_id res chain seq x y z
N MET A 1 56.73 -56.09 -50.11
CA MET A 1 57.87 -55.51 -50.86
C MET A 1 57.46 -54.42 -51.85
N LEU A 2 56.20 -54.38 -52.33
CA LEU A 2 55.76 -53.37 -53.31
C LEU A 2 55.49 -51.98 -52.71
N ASP A 3 55.26 -51.88 -51.39
CA ASP A 3 54.82 -50.62 -50.73
C ASP A 3 55.91 -49.53 -50.66
N ARG A 4 57.19 -49.94 -50.66
CA ARG A 4 58.35 -49.03 -50.70
C ARG A 4 58.71 -48.57 -52.11
N LEU A 5 58.00 -49.03 -53.14
CA LEU A 5 58.25 -48.61 -54.52
C LEU A 5 57.89 -47.13 -54.68
N ARG A 6 58.74 -46.43 -55.43
CA ARG A 6 58.55 -45.03 -55.81
C ARG A 6 57.74 -44.97 -57.10
N VAL A 7 56.69 -44.16 -57.12
CA VAL A 7 55.82 -43.95 -58.27
C VAL A 7 55.72 -42.47 -58.60
N THR A 8 55.49 -42.16 -59.88
CA THR A 8 55.28 -40.80 -60.34
C THR A 8 53.78 -40.48 -60.36
N CYS A 9 53.39 -39.33 -59.82
CA CYS A 9 52.01 -38.87 -59.90
C CYS A 9 51.64 -38.50 -61.34
N SER A 10 50.59 -39.14 -61.88
CA SER A 10 50.11 -38.89 -63.24
C SER A 10 49.43 -37.53 -63.43
N ARG A 11 49.07 -36.82 -62.34
CA ARG A 11 48.46 -35.48 -62.41
C ARG A 11 49.47 -34.35 -62.33
N CYS A 12 50.36 -34.37 -61.33
CA CYS A 12 51.29 -33.28 -61.07
C CYS A 12 52.73 -33.56 -61.53
N GLY A 13 53.03 -34.79 -61.95
CA GLY A 13 54.37 -35.18 -62.36
C GLY A 13 55.37 -35.34 -61.20
N GLN A 14 54.93 -35.24 -59.94
CA GLN A 14 55.79 -35.43 -58.77
C GLN A 14 56.37 -36.84 -58.80
N LYS A 15 57.71 -36.90 -58.88
CA LYS A 15 58.49 -38.13 -58.83
C LYS A 15 58.64 -38.56 -57.37
N ASP A 16 58.91 -39.84 -57.16
CA ASP A 16 59.27 -40.40 -55.86
C ASP A 16 58.19 -40.42 -54.77
N VAL A 17 56.91 -40.46 -55.15
CA VAL A 17 55.82 -40.73 -54.19
C VAL A 17 55.88 -42.19 -53.77
N GLN A 18 55.93 -42.49 -52.46
CA GLN A 18 55.87 -43.88 -52.00
C GLN A 18 54.51 -44.48 -52.36
N ARG A 19 54.51 -45.73 -52.85
CA ARG A 19 53.30 -46.41 -53.32
C ARG A 19 52.22 -46.49 -52.24
N GLU A 20 52.59 -46.69 -50.99
CA GLU A 20 51.67 -46.68 -49.84
C GLU A 20 50.94 -45.33 -49.65
N ASN A 21 51.64 -44.21 -49.88
CA ASN A 21 51.11 -42.84 -49.73
C ASN A 21 50.51 -42.27 -51.02
N PHE A 22 50.58 -43.02 -52.13
CA PHE A 22 50.14 -42.54 -53.44
C PHE A 22 48.64 -42.23 -53.47
N ASN A 23 47.81 -43.04 -52.80
CA ASN A 23 46.37 -42.80 -52.76
C ASN A 23 46.00 -41.53 -51.99
N ASP A 24 46.65 -41.27 -50.85
CA ASP A 24 46.43 -40.04 -50.09
C ASP A 24 46.96 -38.82 -50.85
N HIS A 25 48.13 -38.92 -51.48
CA HIS A 25 48.63 -37.89 -52.39
C HIS A 25 47.61 -37.61 -53.50
N PHE A 26 47.23 -38.63 -54.28
CA PHE A 26 46.37 -38.47 -55.45
C PHE A 26 44.97 -37.96 -55.12
N LYS A 27 44.42 -38.30 -53.95
CA LYS A 27 43.06 -37.90 -53.56
C LYS A 27 42.98 -36.63 -52.71
N LYS A 28 44.03 -36.27 -51.97
CA LYS A 28 43.96 -35.19 -50.96
C LYS A 28 45.05 -34.14 -51.09
N SER A 29 46.28 -34.53 -51.44
CA SER A 29 47.46 -33.66 -51.31
C SER A 29 48.14 -33.29 -52.64
N CYS A 30 47.63 -33.79 -53.77
CA CYS A 30 48.19 -33.55 -55.08
C CYS A 30 47.97 -32.08 -55.49
N PRO A 31 49.02 -31.30 -55.81
CA PRO A 31 48.89 -29.88 -56.17
C PRO A 31 48.02 -29.61 -57.39
N LYS A 32 47.95 -30.57 -58.35
CA LYS A 32 47.09 -30.50 -59.54
C LYS A 32 45.73 -31.21 -59.37
N LEU A 33 45.34 -31.54 -58.14
CA LEU A 33 43.99 -32.01 -57.86
C LEU A 33 43.02 -30.84 -58.08
N ASN A 34 41.95 -31.06 -58.85
CA ASN A 34 40.89 -30.08 -58.95
C ASN A 34 40.11 -30.04 -57.64
N VAL A 35 40.09 -28.87 -57.02
CA VAL A 35 39.35 -28.56 -55.80
C VAL A 35 38.38 -27.42 -56.09
N ILE A 36 37.32 -27.36 -55.32
CA ILE A 36 36.37 -26.24 -55.34
C ILE A 36 36.77 -25.20 -54.31
N CYS A 37 36.37 -23.95 -54.53
CA CYS A 37 36.54 -22.90 -53.54
C CYS A 37 35.82 -23.25 -52.23
N SER A 38 36.35 -22.83 -51.09
CA SER A 38 35.68 -23.02 -49.81
C SER A 38 34.26 -22.43 -49.84
N ALA A 39 34.07 -21.26 -50.48
CA ALA A 39 32.78 -20.56 -50.60
C ALA A 39 31.85 -21.11 -51.70
N ALA A 40 32.03 -22.35 -52.13
CA ALA A 40 31.15 -23.01 -53.10
C ALA A 40 29.69 -23.13 -52.59
N ASP A 41 29.49 -23.27 -51.28
CA ASP A 41 28.17 -23.23 -50.62
C ASP A 41 27.47 -21.88 -50.80
N ARG A 42 28.24 -20.79 -50.96
CA ARG A 42 27.78 -19.45 -51.31
C ARG A 42 27.82 -19.18 -52.81
N LYS A 43 27.78 -20.25 -53.62
CA LYS A 43 27.69 -20.20 -55.08
C LYS A 43 28.93 -19.62 -55.78
N CYS A 44 30.11 -19.68 -55.16
CA CYS A 44 31.35 -19.44 -55.89
C CYS A 44 31.50 -20.48 -57.01
N PRO A 45 31.65 -20.08 -58.30
CA PRO A 45 31.72 -21.03 -59.41
C PRO A 45 33.13 -21.60 -59.63
N TRP A 46 34.12 -21.16 -58.85
CA TRP A 46 35.51 -21.51 -59.09
C TRP A 46 35.80 -22.98 -58.72
N MET A 47 36.41 -23.67 -59.67
CA MET A 47 36.98 -25.00 -59.52
C MET A 47 38.29 -25.02 -60.31
N GLY A 48 39.36 -25.49 -59.69
CA GLY A 48 40.67 -25.49 -60.32
C GLY A 48 41.73 -26.24 -59.53
N PRO A 49 42.98 -26.26 -60.01
CA PRO A 49 44.08 -26.92 -59.34
C PRO A 49 44.33 -26.41 -57.92
N GLN A 50 44.64 -27.32 -56.99
CA GLN A 50 44.88 -27.01 -55.58
C GLN A 50 46.04 -26.02 -55.36
N ASP A 51 47.06 -26.01 -56.21
CA ASP A 51 48.16 -25.04 -56.18
C ASP A 51 47.76 -23.60 -56.54
N GLN A 52 46.59 -23.41 -57.17
CA GLN A 52 46.04 -22.08 -57.50
C GLN A 52 44.93 -21.63 -56.55
N LEU A 53 44.52 -22.48 -55.59
CA LEU A 53 43.44 -22.16 -54.65
C LEU A 53 43.77 -20.93 -53.80
N SER A 54 45.01 -20.80 -53.30
CA SER A 54 45.41 -19.66 -52.46
C SER A 54 45.30 -18.32 -53.19
N ILE A 55 45.72 -18.28 -54.46
CA ILE A 55 45.61 -17.09 -55.32
C ILE A 55 44.13 -16.74 -55.52
N HIS A 56 43.29 -17.72 -55.84
CA HIS A 56 41.86 -17.50 -55.96
C HIS A 56 41.25 -16.94 -54.66
N LEU A 57 41.58 -17.51 -53.50
CA LEU A 57 41.01 -17.08 -52.21
C LEU A 57 41.32 -15.61 -51.89
N THR A 58 42.48 -15.09 -52.30
CA THR A 58 42.82 -13.67 -52.08
C THR A 58 41.98 -12.68 -52.89
N SER A 59 41.40 -13.10 -54.01
CA SER A 59 40.55 -12.26 -54.87
C SER A 59 39.08 -12.72 -54.92
N CYS A 60 38.74 -13.80 -54.22
CA CYS A 60 37.40 -14.36 -54.21
C CYS A 60 36.46 -13.57 -53.29
N VAL A 61 35.60 -12.75 -53.89
CA VAL A 61 34.59 -11.95 -53.18
C VAL A 61 33.64 -12.83 -52.34
N PHE A 62 33.31 -14.03 -52.84
CA PHE A 62 32.46 -14.97 -52.11
C PHE A 62 33.13 -15.52 -50.85
N HIS A 63 34.46 -15.69 -50.88
CA HIS A 63 35.23 -16.11 -49.72
C HIS A 63 35.38 -14.98 -48.72
N SER A 64 35.73 -13.78 -49.17
CA SER A 64 35.92 -12.62 -48.28
C SER A 64 34.64 -12.20 -47.57
N LEU A 65 33.47 -12.31 -48.22
CA LEU A 65 32.18 -11.94 -47.62
C LEU A 65 31.54 -13.08 -46.82
N ARG A 66 32.09 -14.30 -46.87
CA ARG A 66 31.44 -15.48 -46.29
C ARG A 66 31.19 -15.33 -44.78
N SER A 67 32.21 -14.93 -44.02
CA SER A 67 32.11 -14.79 -42.57
C SER A 67 31.11 -13.69 -42.18
N VAL A 68 31.15 -12.55 -42.88
CA VAL A 68 30.22 -11.43 -42.66
C VAL A 68 28.77 -11.84 -42.95
N LEU A 69 28.54 -12.59 -44.03
CA LEU A 69 27.21 -13.10 -44.36
C LEU A 69 26.73 -14.14 -43.34
N GLU A 70 27.61 -14.99 -42.81
CA GLU A 70 27.29 -15.95 -41.75
C GLU A 70 26.89 -15.25 -40.44
N GLU A 71 27.63 -14.22 -40.05
CA GLU A 71 27.32 -13.36 -38.89
C GLU A 71 25.96 -12.69 -39.07
N PHE A 72 25.73 -12.00 -40.20
CA PHE A 72 24.46 -11.32 -40.49
C PHE A 72 23.26 -12.27 -40.50
N ILE A 73 23.40 -13.47 -41.07
CA ILE A 73 22.33 -14.49 -41.07
C ILE A 73 22.03 -14.94 -39.64
N THR A 74 23.05 -15.08 -38.81
CA THR A 74 22.91 -15.51 -37.41
C THR A 74 22.22 -14.43 -36.58
N GLU A 75 22.65 -13.18 -36.69
CA GLU A 75 22.00 -12.03 -36.05
C GLU A 75 20.53 -11.89 -36.49
N ASN A 76 20.24 -12.03 -37.79
CA ASN A 76 18.86 -11.99 -38.29
C ASN A 76 18.00 -13.12 -37.73
N ARG A 77 18.57 -14.31 -37.53
CA ARG A 77 17.86 -15.42 -36.90
C ARG A 77 17.54 -15.09 -35.44
N GLN A 78 18.52 -14.60 -34.69
CA GLN A 78 18.34 -14.21 -33.29
C GLN A 78 17.30 -13.10 -33.14
N LEU A 79 17.36 -12.06 -33.97
CA LEU A 79 16.38 -10.98 -33.96
C LEU A 79 14.96 -11.46 -34.26
N ARG A 80 14.79 -12.43 -35.16
CA ARG A 80 13.48 -13.04 -35.45
C ARG A 80 12.96 -13.86 -34.27
N GLU A 81 13.83 -14.60 -33.60
CA GLU A 81 13.48 -15.35 -32.39
C GLU A 81 13.07 -14.40 -31.25
N GLN A 82 13.82 -13.32 -31.04
CA GLN A 82 13.49 -12.28 -30.07
C GLN A 82 12.15 -11.59 -30.39
N LEU A 83 11.92 -11.25 -31.67
CA LEU A 83 10.65 -10.65 -32.11
C LEU A 83 9.47 -11.61 -31.86
N MET A 84 9.65 -12.91 -32.11
CA MET A 84 8.62 -13.91 -31.84
C MET A 84 8.32 -14.02 -30.34
N GLN A 85 9.35 -14.06 -29.50
CA GLN A 85 9.20 -14.08 -28.03
C GLN A 85 8.47 -12.83 -27.54
N GLN A 86 8.85 -11.64 -28.00
CA GLN A 86 8.19 -10.39 -27.65
C GLN A 86 6.73 -10.38 -28.10
N THR A 87 6.42 -10.90 -29.29
CA THR A 87 5.04 -10.99 -29.80
C THR A 87 4.18 -11.88 -28.91
N THR A 88 4.71 -13.02 -28.46
CA THR A 88 4.01 -13.91 -27.50
C THR A 88 3.83 -13.25 -26.12
N GLN A 89 4.82 -12.49 -25.67
CA GLN A 89 4.71 -11.76 -24.40
C GLN A 89 3.65 -10.66 -24.48
N ILE A 90 3.59 -9.92 -25.59
CA ILE A 90 2.57 -8.90 -25.84
C ILE A 90 1.17 -9.52 -25.83
N SER A 91 0.96 -10.65 -26.53
CA SER A 91 -0.36 -11.31 -26.54
C SER A 91 -0.77 -11.80 -25.15
N THR A 92 0.18 -12.29 -24.36
CA THR A 92 -0.06 -12.69 -22.97
C THR A 92 -0.48 -11.50 -22.11
N LEU A 93 0.24 -10.38 -22.21
CA LEU A 93 -0.09 -9.14 -21.48
C LEU A 93 -1.45 -8.58 -21.91
N GLN A 94 -1.79 -8.62 -23.21
CA GLN A 94 -3.10 -8.19 -23.72
C GLN A 94 -4.24 -9.02 -23.14
N ASN A 95 -4.05 -10.33 -22.94
CA ASN A 95 -5.03 -11.18 -22.29
C ASN A 95 -5.18 -10.85 -20.79
N GLN A 96 -4.08 -10.58 -20.10
CA GLN A 96 -4.12 -10.16 -18.69
C GLN A 96 -4.85 -8.82 -18.51
N VAL A 97 -4.58 -7.85 -19.40
CA VAL A 97 -5.28 -6.56 -19.40
C VAL A 97 -6.79 -6.76 -19.60
N ARG A 98 -7.20 -7.64 -20.50
CA ARG A 98 -8.62 -7.95 -20.73
C ARG A 98 -9.29 -8.52 -19.48
N GLN A 99 -8.64 -9.47 -18.81
CA GLN A 99 -9.16 -10.07 -17.57
C GLN A 99 -9.30 -9.02 -16.45
N LEU A 100 -8.30 -8.13 -16.30
CA LEU A 100 -8.38 -7.05 -15.33
C LEU A 100 -9.50 -6.05 -15.66
N GLN A 101 -9.73 -5.76 -16.93
CA GLN A 101 -10.84 -4.91 -17.36
C GLN A 101 -12.21 -5.52 -17.01
N GLU A 102 -12.39 -6.82 -17.19
CA GLU A 102 -13.61 -7.53 -16.78
C GLU A 102 -13.83 -7.47 -15.26
N GLN A 103 -12.76 -7.67 -14.47
CA GLN A 103 -12.83 -7.53 -13.01
C GLN A 103 -13.22 -6.12 -12.56
N ILE A 104 -12.68 -5.09 -13.21
CA ILE A 104 -13.02 -3.69 -12.91
C ILE A 104 -14.51 -3.44 -13.16
N VAL A 105 -15.07 -3.96 -14.26
CA VAL A 105 -16.51 -3.80 -14.58
C VAL A 105 -17.39 -4.47 -13.52
N ASN A 106 -17.03 -5.69 -13.09
CA ASN A 106 -17.78 -6.39 -12.04
C ASN A 106 -17.76 -5.61 -10.73
N HIS A 107 -16.57 -5.22 -10.25
CA HIS A 107 -16.45 -4.43 -9.02
C HIS A 107 -17.15 -3.08 -9.09
N THR A 108 -17.19 -2.45 -10.28
CA THR A 108 -17.93 -1.19 -10.47
C THR A 108 -19.42 -1.40 -10.27
N THR A 109 -19.95 -2.56 -10.70
CA THR A 109 -21.36 -2.93 -10.52
C THR A 109 -21.66 -3.19 -9.05
N ASP A 110 -20.81 -3.95 -8.35
CA ASP A 110 -20.94 -4.21 -6.91
C ASP A 110 -20.93 -2.91 -6.09
N ILE A 111 -20.04 -1.97 -6.43
CA ILE A 111 -19.99 -0.65 -5.79
C ILE A 111 -21.30 0.11 -6.01
N GLN A 112 -21.88 0.06 -7.20
CA GLN A 112 -23.15 0.74 -7.50
C GLN A 112 -24.31 0.14 -6.69
N GLU A 113 -24.34 -1.19 -6.52
CA GLU A 113 -25.35 -1.86 -5.70
C GLU A 113 -25.24 -1.45 -4.23
N LEU A 114 -24.02 -1.47 -3.67
CA LEU A 114 -23.77 -1.03 -2.30
C LEU A 114 -24.15 0.45 -2.07
N GLN A 115 -23.88 1.32 -3.05
CA GLN A 115 -24.29 2.73 -2.97
C GLN A 115 -25.81 2.90 -2.95
N ASN A 116 -26.54 2.07 -3.70
CA ASN A 116 -28.00 2.10 -3.70
C ASN A 116 -28.55 1.62 -2.35
N GLU A 117 -27.95 0.58 -1.75
CA GLU A 117 -28.30 0.10 -0.41
C GLU A 117 -28.02 1.16 0.66
N GLU A 118 -26.86 1.82 0.61
CA GLU A 118 -26.51 2.91 1.52
C GLU A 118 -27.50 4.08 1.40
N GLN A 119 -27.89 4.45 0.17
CA GLN A 119 -28.87 5.51 -0.06
C GLN A 119 -30.25 5.14 0.52
N HIS A 120 -30.66 3.87 0.41
CA HIS A 120 -31.88 3.38 1.04
C HIS A 120 -31.81 3.51 2.57
N GLN A 121 -30.73 3.01 3.17
CA GLN A 121 -30.51 3.08 4.62
C GLN A 121 -30.46 4.53 5.13
N ASN A 122 -29.80 5.43 4.40
CA ASN A 122 -29.75 6.86 4.73
C ASN A 122 -31.14 7.51 4.65
N SER A 123 -31.98 7.09 3.70
CA SER A 123 -33.36 7.56 3.59
C SER A 123 -34.21 7.07 4.75
N GLU A 124 -34.06 5.80 5.15
CA GLU A 124 -34.70 5.24 6.34
C GLU A 124 -34.25 5.95 7.63
N MET A 125 -32.94 6.17 7.79
CA MET A 125 -32.38 6.89 8.93
C MET A 125 -32.89 8.34 8.99
N SER A 126 -33.00 9.01 7.84
CA SER A 126 -33.60 10.34 7.75
C SER A 126 -35.06 10.33 8.20
N ALA A 127 -35.84 9.34 7.79
CA ALA A 127 -37.24 9.21 8.19
C ALA A 127 -37.38 8.93 9.70
N ILE A 128 -36.49 8.10 10.26
CA ILE A 128 -36.42 7.85 11.71
C ILE A 128 -36.07 9.13 12.47
N ASN A 129 -35.08 9.90 12.00
CA ASN A 129 -34.71 11.16 12.61
C ASN A 129 -35.85 12.18 12.56
N GLU A 130 -36.52 12.31 11.42
CA GLU A 130 -37.68 13.19 11.25
C GLU A 130 -38.84 12.78 12.16
N TRP A 131 -39.10 11.47 12.28
CA TRP A 131 -40.06 10.95 13.26
C TRP A 131 -39.64 11.27 14.70
N GLY A 132 -38.36 11.12 15.03
CA GLY A 132 -37.79 11.44 16.34
C GLY A 132 -37.95 12.91 16.72
N TYR A 133 -37.67 13.84 15.80
CA TYR A 133 -37.91 15.28 16.02
C TYR A 133 -39.38 15.60 16.19
N LYS A 134 -40.25 14.96 15.42
CA LYS A 134 -41.69 15.22 15.46
C LYS A 134 -42.37 14.73 16.74
N HIS A 135 -41.81 13.71 17.38
CA HIS A 135 -42.34 13.12 18.61
C HIS A 135 -41.41 13.35 19.81
N GLU A 136 -40.45 14.29 19.72
CA GLU A 136 -39.47 14.56 20.77
C GLU A 136 -40.18 14.94 22.08
N ASP A 137 -41.14 15.87 22.04
CA ASP A 137 -41.89 16.30 23.22
C ASP A 137 -42.78 15.19 23.83
N GLU A 138 -43.37 14.32 23.01
CA GLU A 138 -44.21 13.20 23.48
C GLU A 138 -43.37 12.06 24.07
N MET A 139 -42.21 11.78 23.46
CA MET A 139 -41.25 10.82 23.98
C MET A 139 -40.61 11.34 25.26
N ASP A 140 -40.28 12.63 25.35
CA ASP A 140 -39.72 13.28 26.54
C ASP A 140 -40.66 13.15 27.74
N GLN A 141 -41.97 13.34 27.54
CA GLN A 141 -42.98 13.11 28.58
C GLN A 141 -43.11 11.62 28.98
N LEU A 142 -43.02 10.69 28.03
CA LEU A 142 -43.13 9.26 28.33
C LEU A 142 -41.88 8.71 29.04
N TRP A 143 -40.69 9.19 28.68
CA TRP A 143 -39.43 8.74 29.26
C TRP A 143 -39.16 9.30 30.66
N GLU A 144 -39.57 10.54 30.95
CA GLU A 144 -39.55 11.07 32.32
C GLU A 144 -40.38 10.20 33.28
N ASN A 145 -41.45 9.57 32.79
CA ASN A 145 -42.38 8.78 33.59
C ASN A 145 -41.94 7.32 33.83
N ILE A 146 -41.08 6.75 32.97
CA ILE A 146 -40.76 5.32 33.01
C ILE A 146 -39.39 5.05 33.65
N ASN A 147 -38.36 5.87 33.39
CA ASN A 147 -37.04 5.69 33.99
C ASN A 147 -36.18 6.96 33.88
N ARG A 148 -36.45 7.93 34.77
CA ARG A 148 -35.82 9.26 34.78
C ARG A 148 -34.29 9.23 34.72
N ASP A 149 -33.65 8.34 35.47
CA ASP A 149 -32.17 8.23 35.53
C ASP A 149 -31.58 7.67 34.22
N ALA A 150 -32.21 6.66 33.61
CA ALA A 150 -31.74 6.09 32.34
C ALA A 150 -31.90 7.09 31.18
N TYR A 151 -32.99 7.85 31.19
CA TYR A 151 -33.26 8.87 30.19
C TYR A 151 -32.30 10.07 30.33
N HIS A 152 -32.05 10.55 31.56
CA HIS A 152 -31.04 11.57 31.83
C HIS A 152 -29.65 11.15 31.35
N ASN A 153 -29.23 9.91 31.65
CA ASN A 153 -27.97 9.36 31.16
C ASN A 153 -27.89 9.30 29.63
N TYR A 154 -28.95 8.82 28.97
CA TYR A 154 -29.03 8.77 27.51
C TYR A 154 -28.93 10.16 26.87
N ARG A 155 -29.66 11.14 27.41
CA ARG A 155 -29.60 12.54 26.94
C ARG A 155 -28.22 13.13 27.14
N LEU A 156 -27.60 12.94 28.30
CA LEU A 156 -26.26 13.45 28.59
C LEU A 156 -25.22 12.88 27.61
N GLN A 157 -25.28 11.57 27.35
CA GLN A 157 -24.39 10.92 26.37
C GLN A 157 -24.57 11.49 24.97
N ASN A 158 -25.82 11.63 24.51
CA ASN A 158 -26.12 12.22 23.21
C ASN A 158 -25.70 13.69 23.10
N TRP A 159 -25.85 14.46 24.19
CA TRP A 159 -25.41 15.85 24.22
C TRP A 159 -23.90 15.96 24.04
N ILE A 160 -23.12 15.19 24.82
CA ILE A 160 -21.65 15.18 24.72
C ILE A 160 -21.19 14.76 23.32
N ALA A 161 -21.88 13.80 22.70
CA ALA A 161 -21.61 13.34 21.34
C ALA A 161 -21.90 14.41 20.27
N LYS A 162 -22.98 15.18 20.42
CA LYS A 162 -23.38 16.24 19.48
C LYS A 162 -22.53 17.52 19.56
N CYS A 163 -21.77 17.72 20.64
CA CYS A 163 -20.89 18.89 20.75
C CYS A 163 -19.79 18.89 19.67
N GLU A 164 -19.94 19.72 18.62
CA GLU A 164 -19.05 19.78 17.44
C GLU A 164 -17.61 20.20 17.75
N HIS A 165 -17.42 21.02 18.79
CA HIS A 165 -16.09 21.47 19.19
C HIS A 165 -15.36 20.40 19.99
N ARG A 166 -14.36 19.74 19.38
CA ARG A 166 -13.52 18.72 20.03
C ARG A 166 -12.81 19.24 21.29
N SER A 167 -12.48 20.52 21.34
CA SER A 167 -11.66 21.11 22.41
C SER A 167 -12.45 21.64 23.61
N LYS A 168 -13.74 21.99 23.46
CA LYS A 168 -14.54 22.60 24.54
C LYS A 168 -15.82 21.81 24.78
N LEU A 169 -16.02 21.37 26.02
CA LEU A 169 -17.25 20.75 26.49
C LEU A 169 -17.87 21.65 27.56
N SER A 170 -19.06 22.19 27.27
CA SER A 170 -19.83 23.02 28.20
C SER A 170 -21.08 22.26 28.60
N LEU A 171 -21.17 21.91 29.88
CA LEU A 171 -22.29 21.22 30.52
C LEU A 171 -22.73 22.02 31.76
N SER A 172 -22.75 23.34 31.63
CA SER A 172 -23.14 24.25 32.70
C SER A 172 -24.64 24.45 32.73
N GLN A 173 -25.24 24.60 33.92
CA GLN A 173 -26.68 24.75 34.12
C GLN A 173 -27.48 23.53 33.63
N ILE A 174 -26.89 22.35 33.80
CA ILE A 174 -27.55 21.07 33.62
C ILE A 174 -27.61 20.44 35.02
N PRO A 175 -28.72 19.85 35.48
CA PRO A 175 -28.80 19.25 36.82
C PRO A 175 -27.95 17.97 36.91
N LEU A 176 -26.62 18.10 36.72
CA LEU A 176 -25.65 17.03 36.85
C LEU A 176 -25.38 16.78 38.31
N SER A 177 -25.49 15.52 38.70
CA SER A 177 -25.19 14.99 40.01
C SER A 177 -23.88 14.20 40.00
N ASP A 178 -23.44 13.76 41.17
CA ASP A 178 -22.23 12.92 41.29
C ASP A 178 -22.31 11.62 40.46
N ARG A 179 -23.53 11.10 40.23
CA ARG A 179 -23.75 9.91 39.39
C ARG A 179 -23.38 10.14 37.93
N ASP A 180 -23.55 11.36 37.46
CA ASP A 180 -23.31 11.75 36.07
C ASP A 180 -21.82 11.97 35.79
N MET A 181 -21.01 12.17 36.84
CA MET A 181 -19.59 12.47 36.71
C MET A 181 -18.81 11.36 36.01
N ASN A 182 -19.21 10.09 36.19
CA ASN A 182 -18.58 8.99 35.46
C ASN A 182 -18.75 9.13 33.94
N ILE A 183 -19.94 9.54 33.48
CA ILE A 183 -20.21 9.79 32.05
C ILE A 183 -19.36 10.97 31.56
N VAL A 184 -19.33 12.07 32.33
CA VAL A 184 -18.53 13.26 31.99
C VAL A 184 -17.04 12.94 31.90
N ILE A 185 -16.51 12.16 32.83
CA ILE A 185 -15.10 11.75 32.86
C ILE A 185 -14.78 10.87 31.65
N VAL A 186 -15.54 9.78 31.47
CA VAL A 186 -15.28 8.81 30.42
C VAL A 186 -15.43 9.45 29.03
N GLN A 187 -16.53 10.16 28.80
CA GLN A 187 -16.81 10.73 27.48
C GLN A 187 -16.04 12.03 27.22
N GLY A 188 -15.94 12.91 28.23
CA GLY A 188 -15.32 14.23 28.09
C GLY A 188 -13.80 14.22 28.21
N LEU A 189 -13.25 13.57 29.24
CA LEU A 189 -11.82 13.61 29.55
C LEU A 189 -11.05 12.47 28.88
N ILE A 190 -11.60 11.26 28.86
CA ILE A 190 -10.89 10.08 28.32
C ILE A 190 -11.07 9.98 26.80
N TYR A 191 -12.31 9.90 26.31
CA TYR A 191 -12.56 9.70 24.88
C TYR A 191 -12.36 10.96 24.05
N LYS A 192 -13.02 12.06 24.42
CA LYS A 192 -12.98 13.31 23.65
C LYS A 192 -11.69 14.10 23.85
N GLN A 193 -10.97 13.84 24.94
CA GLN A 193 -9.74 14.55 25.31
C GLN A 193 -9.93 16.08 25.25
N CYS A 194 -11.01 16.58 25.85
CA CYS A 194 -11.30 18.01 25.79
C CYS A 194 -10.21 18.83 26.50
N THR A 195 -10.00 20.06 26.03
CA THR A 195 -9.04 21.01 26.62
C THR A 195 -9.71 22.00 27.55
N LYS A 196 -11.04 22.16 27.45
CA LYS A 196 -11.86 23.00 28.33
C LYS A 196 -13.14 22.27 28.74
N LEU A 197 -13.35 22.13 30.04
CA LEU A 197 -14.55 21.53 30.63
C LEU A 197 -15.23 22.57 31.54
N GLU A 198 -16.50 22.91 31.24
CA GLU A 198 -17.31 23.84 32.02
C GLU A 198 -18.50 23.10 32.65
N LEU A 199 -18.49 22.93 33.97
CA LEU A 199 -19.52 22.27 34.78
C LEU A 199 -20.16 23.26 35.76
N ARG A 200 -20.29 24.52 35.37
CA ARG A 200 -20.77 25.58 36.25
C ARG A 200 -22.27 25.42 36.55
N ALA A 201 -22.69 25.74 37.77
CA ALA A 201 -24.10 25.79 38.17
C ALA A 201 -24.82 24.44 37.99
N ASN A 202 -24.20 23.37 38.51
CA ASN A 202 -24.76 22.02 38.56
C ASN A 202 -24.89 21.57 40.03
N GLU A 203 -25.26 20.31 40.27
CA GLU A 203 -25.49 19.73 41.61
C GLU A 203 -24.36 18.78 42.05
N ILE A 204 -23.14 19.00 41.53
CA ILE A 204 -21.98 18.17 41.83
C ILE A 204 -21.52 18.45 43.26
N THR A 205 -21.30 17.40 44.05
CA THR A 205 -20.79 17.51 45.43
C THR A 205 -19.33 17.07 45.50
N THR A 206 -18.77 17.10 46.71
CA THR A 206 -17.43 16.58 47.00
C THR A 206 -17.21 15.15 46.49
N GLU A 207 -18.22 14.28 46.48
CA GLU A 207 -18.06 12.90 45.99
C GLU A 207 -17.78 12.83 44.48
N GLY A 208 -18.55 13.57 43.67
CA GLY A 208 -18.30 13.66 42.23
C GLY A 208 -16.94 14.28 41.91
N ILE A 209 -16.45 15.18 42.78
CA ILE A 209 -15.13 15.77 42.68
C ILE A 209 -14.00 14.78 42.97
N PHE A 210 -14.18 13.82 43.87
CA PHE A 210 -13.17 12.76 44.08
C PHE A 210 -12.93 11.94 42.82
N LEU A 211 -14.00 11.56 42.12
CA LEU A 211 -13.90 10.86 40.84
C LEU A 211 -13.18 11.71 39.79
N LEU A 212 -13.49 13.01 39.73
CA LEU A 212 -12.84 13.94 38.82
C LEU A 212 -11.35 14.12 39.15
N ALA A 213 -10.98 14.22 40.43
CA ALA A 213 -9.60 14.35 40.87
C ALA A 213 -8.77 13.11 40.51
N GLU A 214 -9.32 11.90 40.65
CA GLU A 214 -8.68 10.67 40.20
C GLU A 214 -8.42 10.68 38.68
N ALA A 215 -9.44 11.04 37.89
CA ALA A 215 -9.29 11.13 36.44
C ALA A 215 -8.25 12.17 36.01
N LEU A 216 -8.15 13.30 36.72
CA LEU A 216 -7.20 14.36 36.42
C LEU A 216 -5.74 13.92 36.62
N GLN A 217 -5.44 12.97 37.51
CA GLN A 217 -4.06 12.51 37.72
C GLN A 217 -3.43 11.91 36.45
N SER A 218 -4.25 11.31 35.58
CA SER A 218 -3.81 10.70 34.32
C SER A 218 -4.19 11.53 33.08
N ASN A 219 -5.08 12.52 33.21
CA ASN A 219 -5.47 13.35 32.10
C ASN A 219 -4.36 14.35 31.72
N THR A 220 -4.01 14.39 30.44
CA THR A 220 -2.92 15.24 29.91
C THR A 220 -3.40 16.26 28.88
N THR A 221 -4.72 16.42 28.72
CA THR A 221 -5.31 17.26 27.68
C THR A 221 -6.04 18.47 28.23
N LEU A 222 -6.63 18.35 29.42
CA LEU A 222 -7.44 19.39 30.02
C LEU A 222 -6.57 20.56 30.46
N LEU A 223 -6.92 21.76 29.99
CA LEU A 223 -6.25 23.03 30.30
C LEU A 223 -7.09 23.92 31.19
N ILE A 224 -8.43 23.85 31.06
CA ILE A 224 -9.37 24.71 31.78
C ILE A 224 -10.49 23.85 32.36
N LEU A 225 -10.69 23.96 33.68
CA LEU A 225 -11.76 23.33 34.42
C LEU A 225 -12.53 24.38 35.22
N ASP A 226 -13.82 24.54 34.91
CA ASP A 226 -14.74 25.46 35.58
C ASP A 226 -15.81 24.68 36.34
N LEU A 227 -15.77 24.75 37.67
CA LEU A 227 -16.62 24.06 38.63
C LEU A 227 -17.47 25.05 39.45
N ARG A 228 -17.62 26.30 38.99
CA ARG A 228 -18.30 27.33 39.78
C ARG A 228 -19.75 26.99 40.10
N GLY A 229 -20.27 27.42 41.24
CA GLY A 229 -21.70 27.27 41.52
C GLY A 229 -22.13 25.81 41.69
N ASN A 230 -21.28 24.97 42.28
CA ASN A 230 -21.62 23.59 42.67
C ASN A 230 -21.68 23.49 44.20
N ASN A 231 -21.82 22.26 44.73
CA ASN A 231 -21.88 21.99 46.16
C ASN A 231 -20.56 21.38 46.68
N ILE A 232 -19.42 21.92 46.24
CA ILE A 232 -18.08 21.44 46.62
C ILE A 232 -17.68 22.03 47.97
N PHE A 233 -17.17 21.19 48.87
CA PHE A 233 -16.62 21.59 50.17
C PHE A 233 -15.09 21.48 50.17
N ASP A 234 -14.45 21.90 51.27
CA ASP A 234 -12.97 21.97 51.40
C ASP A 234 -12.28 20.65 51.05
N GLU A 235 -12.86 19.51 51.43
CA GLU A 235 -12.31 18.19 51.15
C GLU A 235 -12.21 17.90 49.64
N GLY A 236 -13.19 18.38 48.85
CA GLY A 236 -13.17 18.25 47.40
C GLY A 236 -12.08 19.09 46.76
N VAL A 237 -11.86 20.31 47.28
CA VAL A 237 -10.77 21.17 46.82
C VAL A 237 -9.41 20.60 47.19
N TYR A 238 -9.25 20.04 48.39
CA TYR A 238 -8.03 19.33 48.77
C TYR A 238 -7.73 18.14 47.86
N ALA A 239 -8.75 17.37 47.45
CA ALA A 239 -8.54 16.27 46.51
C ALA A 239 -8.09 16.76 45.12
N LEU A 240 -8.72 17.82 44.60
CA LEU A 240 -8.31 18.42 43.33
C LEU A 240 -6.88 18.95 43.41
N THR A 241 -6.56 19.76 44.41
CA THR A 241 -5.22 20.35 44.58
C THR A 241 -4.16 19.27 44.79
N ASN A 242 -4.45 18.21 45.56
CA ASN A 242 -3.56 17.06 45.71
C ASN A 242 -3.29 16.36 44.37
N ALA A 243 -4.33 16.05 43.59
CA ALA A 243 -4.19 15.43 42.27
C ALA A 243 -3.37 16.31 41.29
N LEU A 244 -3.58 17.63 41.33
CA LEU A 244 -2.85 18.59 40.53
C LEU A 244 -1.38 18.71 40.97
N SER A 245 -1.10 18.67 42.26
CA SER A 245 0.27 18.78 42.77
C SER A 245 1.12 17.52 42.55
N THR A 246 0.48 16.35 42.53
CA THR A 246 1.18 15.06 42.50
C THR A 246 1.37 14.50 41.10
N ALA A 247 0.45 14.74 40.16
CA ALA A 247 0.45 14.05 38.88
C ALA A 247 0.05 14.91 37.66
N ASN A 248 -0.91 15.83 37.78
CA ASN A 248 -1.37 16.61 36.62
C ASN A 248 -0.44 17.80 36.32
N THR A 249 0.14 17.83 35.11
CA THR A 249 1.03 18.93 34.69
C THR A 249 0.43 19.81 33.59
N THR A 250 -0.84 19.64 33.25
CA THR A 250 -1.44 20.22 32.03
C THR A 250 -2.53 21.25 32.32
N LEU A 251 -3.24 21.11 33.44
CA LEU A 251 -4.29 22.04 33.83
C LEU A 251 -3.69 23.41 34.16
N LYS A 252 -4.20 24.46 33.51
CA LYS A 252 -3.71 25.84 33.64
C LYS A 252 -4.66 26.72 34.43
N LEU A 253 -5.95 26.40 34.41
CA LEU A 253 -6.98 27.16 35.09
C LEU A 253 -7.97 26.20 35.74
N LEU A 254 -8.05 26.27 37.07
CA LEU A 254 -9.10 25.67 37.87
C LEU A 254 -9.92 26.79 38.51
N ASN A 255 -11.24 26.76 38.34
CA ASN A 255 -12.14 27.70 39.00
C ASN A 255 -13.22 26.95 39.77
N PHE A 256 -13.22 27.09 41.10
CA PHE A 256 -14.22 26.52 41.99
C PHE A 256 -14.91 27.61 42.82
N SER A 257 -14.93 28.87 42.37
CA SER A 257 -15.65 29.94 43.08
C SER A 257 -17.15 29.65 43.20
N ASP A 258 -17.84 30.32 44.11
CA ASP A 258 -19.28 30.11 44.33
C ASP A 258 -19.63 28.66 44.72
N ASN A 259 -18.74 28.00 45.47
CA ASN A 259 -18.95 26.71 46.11
C ASN A 259 -18.99 26.87 47.65
N ASN A 260 -19.21 25.77 48.39
CA ASN A 260 -19.34 25.76 49.85
C ASN A 260 -17.97 25.61 50.55
N THR A 261 -16.94 26.28 50.06
CA THR A 261 -15.58 26.23 50.60
C THR A 261 -15.35 27.32 51.65
N THR A 262 -14.56 27.02 52.68
CA THR A 262 -14.11 27.98 53.69
C THR A 262 -12.70 28.51 53.38
N ASP A 263 -12.21 29.43 54.20
CA ASP A 263 -10.83 29.94 54.12
C ASP A 263 -9.76 28.83 54.23
N GLN A 264 -10.11 27.65 54.75
CA GLN A 264 -9.20 26.50 54.81
C GLN A 264 -9.07 25.82 53.44
N GLY A 265 -10.15 25.75 52.66
CA GLY A 265 -10.14 25.10 51.35
C GLY A 265 -9.63 25.98 50.20
N ALA A 266 -9.56 27.30 50.38
CA ALA A 266 -9.15 28.28 49.37
C ALA A 266 -7.62 28.39 49.21
#